data_AF-A0A1G9DX26-F1
#
_entry.id   AF-A0A1G9DX26-F1
#
_cell.length_a   1.000
_cell.length_b   1.000
_cell.length_c   1.000
_cell.angle_alpha   90.00
_cell.angle_beta   90.00
_cell.angle_gamma   90.00
#
_symmetry.space_group_name_H-M   'P 1'
#
loop_
_entity.id
_entity.type
_entity.pdbx_description
1 polymer ?
#
loop_
_entity_poly.entity_id
_entity_poly.type
_entity_poly.pdbx_seq_one_letter_code
_entity_poly.pdbx_strand_id
1 'polypeptide(L)'
;MNMSPRRSIAAVAAAVLTGSGALILGAPFTANAQPLQPPADVDPAVLAAMEDDLGLTTAQALQRLATEDAAVEVEHLATARLGTDYAGTWIDADGQIVVAATEPIATTFAADDYETAVVDRSTADLSALAADVTAAVEALAADDVYSWYVDLPANAIAIVASDAEAAERVAEVAGLEPDAWSVSVEAERPVPYQGSIRGGDAYNIGGQSRCSVGFSATHPTYGTGFVTAGHCDIGNGQITGGTGAGGQFRLSQFPGEDWAFVQAGTGWTVSPNVNRYNNTNVTVANGTEAVVGASVCRSGSTTGWYCGVIEAKGVQISYPEGSLSGMTRTTVCAEPGDSGGSYISGNSAQGITSGGAGTCPSGWTVYEPLNRALQRTGATLTTTGGTQPGFTMSVSPGTATVQPGQSTTATVATQTTSGSAQSVNLTVTGAPTGVQAAVSPAQVTTGGSATLTLTVAASAAQGTHTITVTAQGTVTRTATFTLVIGGGGGGGTWSAGTPYAVGALVTYNGVGYRCVIAHTSQSTWTPDVTPALWART
;
A
#
# COMPACT_ATOMS: atom_id res chain seq x y z
N MET A 1 -69.58 -10.82 -82.59
CA MET A 1 -68.28 -11.09 -81.96
C MET A 1 -67.95 -9.88 -81.10
N ASN A 2 -67.95 -10.14 -79.79
CA ASN A 2 -68.03 -9.19 -78.68
C ASN A 2 -67.05 -8.02 -78.82
N MET A 3 -67.58 -6.79 -78.88
CA MET A 3 -67.81 -5.89 -77.72
C MET A 3 -66.47 -5.53 -77.05
N SER A 4 -66.14 -4.28 -76.77
CA SER A 4 -66.84 -3.00 -76.78
C SER A 4 -65.78 -1.95 -76.37
N PRO A 5 -66.08 -0.65 -76.41
CA PRO A 5 -65.14 0.32 -76.96
C PRO A 5 -64.92 1.53 -76.02
N ARG A 6 -64.28 2.58 -76.58
CA ARG A 6 -64.46 4.01 -76.26
C ARG A 6 -63.82 4.52 -74.97
N ARG A 7 -63.32 5.76 -74.90
CA ARG A 7 -62.90 6.79 -75.86
C ARG A 7 -62.27 7.88 -74.98
N SER A 8 -61.15 8.43 -75.46
CA SER A 8 -60.86 9.87 -75.48
C SER A 8 -60.49 10.66 -74.20
N ILE A 9 -59.24 11.13 -74.24
CA ILE A 9 -58.77 12.54 -74.11
C ILE A 9 -58.78 13.21 -72.72
N ALA A 10 -57.56 13.27 -72.18
CA ALA A 10 -56.77 14.43 -71.72
C ALA A 10 -57.39 15.55 -70.84
N ALA A 11 -56.61 15.81 -69.79
CA ALA A 11 -56.35 17.08 -69.09
C ALA A 11 -57.51 17.70 -68.30
N VAL A 12 -57.50 17.42 -67.00
CA VAL A 12 -58.30 18.06 -65.96
C VAL A 12 -57.53 19.25 -65.41
N ALA A 13 -58.12 20.44 -65.53
CA ALA A 13 -57.89 21.59 -64.68
C ALA A 13 -59.17 21.80 -63.85
N ALA A 14 -59.05 21.83 -62.53
CA ALA A 14 -60.11 22.11 -61.59
C ALA A 14 -59.48 22.82 -60.39
N ALA A 15 -60.08 23.77 -59.69
CA ALA A 15 -61.22 24.64 -59.92
C ALA A 15 -61.07 25.70 -58.81
N VAL A 16 -61.09 26.98 -59.14
CA VAL A 16 -61.07 28.08 -58.16
C VAL A 16 -62.52 28.54 -57.96
N LEU A 17 -63.03 28.42 -56.74
CA LEU A 17 -64.28 29.07 -56.30
C LEU A 17 -64.31 29.27 -54.76
N THR A 18 -63.98 30.50 -54.38
CA THR A 18 -64.52 31.36 -53.32
C THR A 18 -65.10 30.74 -52.03
N GLY A 19 -64.50 31.13 -50.90
CA GLY A 19 -65.13 31.14 -49.57
C GLY A 19 -64.41 32.11 -48.64
N SER A 20 -65.13 33.10 -48.14
CA SER A 20 -64.69 34.20 -47.27
C SER A 20 -64.11 33.71 -45.93
N GLY A 21 -63.02 34.31 -45.46
CA GLY A 21 -62.48 34.03 -44.12
C GLY A 21 -61.32 34.95 -43.74
N ALA A 22 -61.63 35.94 -42.89
CA ALA A 22 -60.78 36.74 -42.02
C ALA A 22 -59.27 36.88 -42.32
N LEU A 23 -58.82 38.12 -42.58
CA LEU A 23 -57.50 38.55 -42.14
C LEU A 23 -57.42 38.34 -40.62
N ILE A 24 -56.72 37.30 -40.19
CA ILE A 24 -56.19 37.23 -38.83
C ILE A 24 -54.84 37.96 -38.91
N LEU A 25 -54.84 39.22 -38.46
CA LEU A 25 -53.62 39.83 -37.94
C LEU A 25 -53.10 38.87 -36.87
N GLY A 26 -52.03 38.14 -37.18
CA GLY A 26 -51.30 37.39 -36.17
C GLY A 26 -50.82 38.39 -35.12
N ALA A 27 -51.49 38.40 -33.97
CA ALA A 27 -50.91 38.99 -32.78
C ALA A 27 -49.57 38.27 -32.52
N PRO A 28 -48.50 38.98 -32.13
CA PRO A 28 -47.33 38.28 -31.62
C PRO A 28 -47.79 37.48 -30.41
N PHE A 29 -47.72 36.16 -30.50
CA PHE A 29 -47.74 35.33 -29.31
C PHE A 29 -46.48 35.69 -28.53
N THR A 30 -46.60 36.55 -27.53
CA THR A 30 -45.63 36.58 -26.44
C THR A 30 -45.91 35.31 -25.64
N ALA A 31 -45.25 34.22 -26.02
CA ALA A 31 -45.10 33.08 -25.13
C ALA A 31 -44.46 33.61 -23.84
N ASN A 32 -45.18 33.52 -22.73
CA ASN A 32 -44.55 33.73 -21.43
C ASN A 32 -43.68 32.50 -21.19
N ALA A 33 -42.39 32.57 -21.54
CA ALA A 33 -41.41 31.63 -21.04
C ALA A 33 -41.51 31.66 -19.51
N GLN A 34 -41.99 30.56 -18.92
CA GLN A 34 -41.95 30.43 -17.46
C GLN A 34 -40.48 30.31 -17.07
N PRO A 35 -39.99 31.07 -16.07
CA PRO A 35 -38.61 30.92 -15.61
C PRO A 35 -38.38 29.45 -15.24
N LEU A 36 -37.29 28.86 -15.75
CA LEU A 36 -36.86 27.51 -15.37
C LEU A 36 -36.87 27.39 -13.85
N GLN A 37 -37.54 26.37 -13.33
CA GLN A 37 -37.66 26.18 -11.89
C GLN A 37 -36.45 25.38 -11.41
N PRO A 38 -35.75 25.84 -10.35
CA PRO A 38 -34.65 25.07 -9.79
C PRO A 38 -35.17 23.73 -9.23
N PRO A 39 -34.30 22.70 -9.16
CA PRO A 39 -34.67 21.42 -8.59
C PRO A 39 -35.18 21.60 -7.15
N ALA A 40 -36.24 20.86 -6.79
CA ALA A 40 -36.93 21.05 -5.52
C ALA A 40 -36.08 20.68 -4.29
N ASP A 41 -35.04 19.84 -4.47
CA ASP A 41 -34.21 19.28 -3.39
C ASP A 41 -32.72 19.20 -3.80
N VAL A 42 -32.00 20.33 -3.77
CA VAL A 42 -30.54 20.35 -3.97
C VAL A 42 -29.82 20.27 -2.62
N ASP A 43 -28.88 19.35 -2.47
CA ASP A 43 -28.06 19.22 -1.25
C ASP A 43 -27.25 20.51 -1.01
N PRO A 44 -27.31 21.13 0.19
CA PRO A 44 -26.54 22.34 0.49
C PRO A 44 -25.03 22.19 0.30
N ALA A 45 -24.47 20.98 0.45
CA ALA A 45 -23.06 20.72 0.20
C ALA A 45 -22.70 20.81 -1.29
N VAL A 46 -23.62 20.44 -2.18
CA VAL A 46 -23.46 20.58 -3.63
C VAL A 46 -23.50 22.05 -4.01
N LEU A 47 -24.44 22.83 -3.47
CA LEU A 47 -24.49 24.27 -3.71
C LEU A 47 -23.20 24.97 -3.24
N ALA A 48 -22.72 24.64 -2.04
CA ALA A 48 -21.48 25.24 -1.52
C ALA A 48 -20.26 24.90 -2.39
N ALA A 49 -20.18 23.68 -2.93
CA ALA A 49 -19.12 23.30 -3.87
C ALA A 49 -19.22 24.06 -5.19
N MET A 50 -20.43 24.19 -5.76
CA MET A 50 -20.64 24.97 -6.98
C MET A 50 -20.29 26.46 -6.78
N GLU A 51 -20.56 27.03 -5.61
CA GLU A 51 -20.19 28.41 -5.29
C GLU A 51 -18.66 28.59 -5.23
N ASP A 52 -17.95 27.69 -4.55
CA ASP A 52 -16.49 27.75 -4.37
C ASP A 52 -15.73 27.45 -5.68
N ASP A 53 -16.10 26.36 -6.34
CA ASP A 53 -15.35 25.82 -7.48
C ASP A 53 -15.68 26.53 -8.81
N LEU A 54 -16.93 26.94 -9.01
CA LEU A 54 -17.39 27.60 -10.24
C LEU A 54 -17.53 29.13 -10.09
N GLY A 55 -17.30 29.67 -8.89
CA GLY A 55 -17.41 31.11 -8.61
C GLY A 55 -18.84 31.64 -8.73
N LEU A 56 -19.85 30.79 -8.52
CA LEU A 56 -21.27 31.15 -8.65
C LEU A 56 -21.82 31.66 -7.30
N THR A 57 -22.87 32.49 -7.36
CA THR A 57 -23.75 32.71 -6.20
C THR A 57 -24.76 31.58 -6.07
N THR A 58 -25.36 31.37 -4.88
CA THR A 58 -26.42 30.36 -4.67
C THR A 58 -27.53 30.46 -5.72
N ALA A 59 -27.95 31.68 -6.06
CA ALA A 59 -28.98 31.92 -7.07
C ALA A 59 -28.53 31.51 -8.47
N GLN A 60 -27.27 31.79 -8.84
CA GLN A 60 -26.69 31.35 -10.12
C GLN A 60 -26.47 29.84 -10.17
N ALA A 61 -26.07 29.20 -9.06
CA ALA A 61 -25.93 27.74 -8.98
C ALA A 61 -27.29 27.05 -9.15
N LEU A 62 -28.34 27.55 -8.48
CA LEU A 62 -29.71 27.05 -8.65
C LEU A 62 -30.24 27.26 -10.07
N GLN A 63 -29.95 28.41 -10.67
CA GLN A 63 -30.32 28.70 -12.07
C GLN A 63 -29.59 27.75 -13.03
N ARG A 64 -28.29 27.53 -12.81
CA ARG A 64 -27.47 26.60 -13.59
C ARG A 64 -28.01 25.18 -13.53
N LEU A 65 -28.37 24.70 -12.34
CA LEU A 65 -29.00 23.38 -12.17
C LEU A 65 -30.36 23.27 -12.88
N ALA A 66 -31.13 24.35 -12.90
CA ALA A 66 -32.39 24.40 -13.65
C ALA A 66 -32.15 24.32 -15.17
N THR A 67 -31.13 25.03 -15.68
CA THR A 67 -30.70 24.94 -17.08
C THR A 67 -30.21 23.54 -17.42
N GLU A 68 -29.41 22.92 -16.55
CA GLU A 68 -28.89 21.55 -16.75
C GLU A 68 -30.01 20.52 -16.84
N ASP A 69 -31.03 20.61 -15.98
CA ASP A 69 -32.21 19.74 -16.04
C ASP A 69 -33.00 19.92 -17.35
N ALA A 70 -33.20 21.18 -17.77
CA ALA A 70 -33.85 21.49 -19.04
C ALA A 70 -33.04 21.02 -20.26
N ALA A 71 -31.71 21.12 -20.21
CA ALA A 71 -30.81 20.71 -21.28
C ALA A 71 -30.94 19.22 -21.60
N VAL A 72 -31.13 18.37 -20.58
CA VAL A 72 -31.32 16.93 -20.75
C VAL A 72 -32.59 16.62 -21.56
N GLU A 73 -33.71 17.29 -21.26
CA GLU A 73 -34.95 17.08 -22.01
C GLU A 73 -34.86 17.66 -23.43
N VAL A 74 -34.23 18.83 -23.58
CA VAL A 74 -33.97 19.43 -24.90
C VAL A 74 -33.12 18.51 -25.76
N GLU A 75 -32.03 17.96 -25.23
CA GLU A 75 -31.15 17.01 -25.93
C GLU A 75 -31.91 15.75 -26.38
N HIS A 76 -32.73 15.17 -25.51
CA HIS A 76 -33.50 13.97 -25.83
C HIS A 76 -34.51 14.23 -26.95
N LEU A 77 -35.22 15.37 -26.90
CA LEU A 77 -36.17 15.77 -27.94
C LEU A 77 -35.47 16.13 -29.26
N ALA A 78 -34.35 16.84 -29.19
CA ALA A 78 -33.54 17.21 -30.35
C ALA A 78 -33.02 15.96 -31.08
N THR A 79 -32.46 15.02 -30.34
CA THR A 79 -31.99 13.73 -30.88
C THR A 79 -33.11 12.98 -31.59
N ALA A 80 -34.30 12.88 -30.96
CA ALA A 80 -35.42 12.12 -31.51
C ALA A 80 -36.05 12.76 -32.77
N ARG A 81 -36.06 14.10 -32.85
CA ARG A 81 -36.74 14.84 -33.93
C ARG A 81 -35.84 15.19 -35.09
N LEU A 82 -34.57 15.51 -34.84
CA LEU A 82 -33.60 15.88 -35.88
C LEU A 82 -32.95 14.66 -36.51
N GLY A 83 -32.88 13.52 -35.79
CA GLY A 83 -32.39 12.28 -36.34
C GLY A 83 -30.95 12.41 -36.85
N THR A 84 -30.73 12.14 -38.15
CA THR A 84 -29.40 12.22 -38.76
C THR A 84 -28.83 13.62 -38.83
N ASP A 85 -29.68 14.65 -38.72
CA ASP A 85 -29.26 16.04 -38.81
C ASP A 85 -28.81 16.58 -37.45
N TYR A 86 -28.96 15.81 -36.37
CA TYR A 86 -28.54 16.22 -35.02
C TYR A 86 -27.01 16.35 -34.91
N ALA A 87 -26.53 17.49 -34.43
CA ALA A 87 -25.10 17.80 -34.30
C ALA A 87 -24.64 18.09 -32.86
N GLY A 88 -25.53 17.89 -31.88
CA GLY A 88 -25.20 17.96 -30.45
C GLY A 88 -26.01 19.02 -29.69
N THR A 89 -25.99 18.91 -28.37
CA THR A 89 -26.56 19.87 -27.44
C THR A 89 -25.52 20.18 -26.37
N TRP A 90 -25.35 21.45 -26.00
CA TRP A 90 -24.45 21.85 -24.91
C TRP A 90 -25.01 23.06 -24.16
N ILE A 91 -24.39 23.37 -23.02
CA ILE A 91 -24.60 24.64 -22.31
C ILE A 91 -23.39 25.52 -22.60
N ASP A 92 -23.60 26.71 -23.13
CA ASP A 92 -22.51 27.63 -23.47
C ASP A 92 -21.93 28.35 -22.24
N ALA A 93 -20.96 29.24 -22.48
CA ALA A 93 -20.28 30.00 -21.43
C ALA A 93 -21.23 30.97 -20.68
N ASP A 94 -22.33 31.39 -21.30
CA ASP A 94 -23.35 32.27 -20.72
C ASP A 94 -24.46 31.47 -20.01
N GLY A 95 -24.36 30.13 -20.00
CA GLY A 95 -25.30 29.25 -19.36
C GLY A 95 -26.59 29.04 -20.16
N GLN A 96 -26.57 29.26 -21.48
CA GLN A 96 -27.69 28.99 -22.38
C GLN A 96 -27.55 27.60 -23.01
N ILE A 97 -28.68 26.94 -23.24
CA ILE A 97 -28.73 25.67 -23.97
C ILE A 97 -28.57 25.98 -25.45
N VAL A 98 -27.69 25.28 -26.15
CA VAL A 98 -27.53 25.37 -27.59
C VAL A 98 -27.80 24.01 -28.22
N VAL A 99 -28.64 23.96 -29.26
CA VAL A 99 -28.88 22.78 -30.07
C VAL A 99 -28.31 23.00 -31.46
N ALA A 100 -27.35 22.16 -31.87
CA ALA A 100 -26.78 22.19 -33.20
C ALA A 100 -27.43 21.15 -34.13
N ALA A 101 -27.58 21.53 -35.39
CA ALA A 101 -27.99 20.63 -36.46
C ALA A 101 -27.27 20.94 -37.77
N THR A 102 -27.25 19.98 -38.71
CA THR A 102 -26.69 20.19 -40.05
C THR A 102 -27.61 20.97 -40.99
N GLU A 103 -28.88 21.11 -40.61
CA GLU A 103 -29.89 21.86 -41.35
C GLU A 103 -30.63 22.82 -40.41
N PRO A 104 -31.17 23.94 -40.93
CA PRO A 104 -31.96 24.87 -40.12
C PRO A 104 -33.13 24.18 -39.40
N ILE A 105 -33.19 24.33 -38.08
CA ILE A 105 -34.21 23.71 -37.23
C ILE A 105 -35.56 24.41 -37.45
N ALA A 106 -36.48 23.74 -38.15
CA ALA A 106 -37.78 24.31 -38.52
C ALA A 106 -38.87 24.16 -37.43
N THR A 107 -38.65 23.32 -36.41
CA THR A 107 -39.60 23.09 -35.31
C THR A 107 -39.01 23.51 -33.97
N THR A 108 -39.72 24.33 -33.21
CA THR A 108 -39.38 24.60 -31.81
C THR A 108 -39.63 23.35 -30.96
N PHE A 109 -38.63 22.93 -30.18
CA PHE A 109 -38.86 22.02 -29.06
C PHE A 109 -39.73 22.77 -28.05
N ALA A 110 -40.63 22.09 -27.32
CA ALA A 110 -41.58 22.77 -26.43
C ALA A 110 -40.93 23.42 -25.19
N ALA A 111 -39.60 23.47 -25.13
CA ALA A 111 -38.82 24.29 -24.21
C ALA A 111 -38.37 25.53 -24.99
N ASP A 112 -38.91 26.70 -24.68
CA ASP A 112 -38.66 27.96 -25.42
C ASP A 112 -37.27 28.59 -25.12
N ASP A 113 -36.38 27.93 -24.38
CA ASP A 113 -35.13 28.51 -23.83
C ASP A 113 -33.86 27.80 -24.36
N TYR A 114 -33.69 27.72 -25.68
CA TYR A 114 -32.44 27.26 -26.29
C TYR A 114 -32.10 28.05 -27.56
N GLU A 115 -30.80 28.21 -27.82
CA GLU A 115 -30.28 28.75 -29.07
C GLU A 115 -30.08 27.64 -30.10
N THR A 116 -30.18 27.98 -31.39
CA THR A 116 -29.95 27.03 -32.49
C THR A 116 -28.66 27.36 -33.22
N ALA A 117 -27.83 26.36 -33.46
CA ALA A 117 -26.66 26.47 -34.33
C ALA A 117 -26.84 25.59 -35.57
N VAL A 118 -26.46 26.12 -36.75
CA VAL A 118 -26.31 25.31 -37.96
C VAL A 118 -24.83 25.07 -38.16
N VAL A 119 -24.43 23.81 -38.25
CA VAL A 119 -23.03 23.36 -38.31
C VAL A 119 -22.84 22.33 -39.42
N ASP A 120 -21.60 22.02 -39.79
CA ASP A 120 -21.34 21.22 -40.99
C ASP A 120 -21.46 19.70 -40.75
N ARG A 121 -21.25 19.24 -39.51
CA ARG A 121 -21.13 17.81 -39.17
C ARG A 121 -22.15 17.38 -38.14
N SER A 122 -22.81 16.26 -38.38
CA SER A 122 -23.70 15.61 -37.40
C SER A 122 -22.89 14.94 -36.28
N THR A 123 -23.55 14.56 -35.18
CA THR A 123 -22.91 13.75 -34.14
C THR A 123 -22.42 12.39 -34.66
N ALA A 124 -23.08 11.85 -35.69
CA ALA A 124 -22.67 10.61 -36.34
C ALA A 124 -21.36 10.78 -37.12
N ASP A 125 -21.23 11.90 -37.85
CA ASP A 125 -19.99 12.23 -38.58
C ASP A 125 -18.83 12.46 -37.60
N LEU A 126 -19.06 13.23 -36.53
CA LEU A 126 -18.05 13.48 -35.49
C LEU A 126 -17.63 12.17 -34.79
N SER A 127 -18.58 11.27 -34.54
CA SER A 127 -18.26 9.95 -33.96
C SER A 127 -17.41 9.09 -34.91
N ALA A 128 -17.65 9.19 -36.22
CA ALA A 128 -16.82 8.50 -37.22
C ALA A 128 -15.39 9.06 -37.24
N LEU A 129 -15.23 10.39 -37.26
CA LEU A 129 -13.91 11.03 -37.20
C LEU A 129 -13.14 10.67 -35.91
N ALA A 130 -13.82 10.60 -34.76
CA ALA A 130 -13.19 10.17 -33.52
C ALA A 130 -12.71 8.70 -33.57
N ALA A 131 -13.42 7.83 -34.30
CA ALA A 131 -13.00 6.46 -34.54
C ALA A 131 -11.79 6.39 -35.48
N ASP A 132 -11.72 7.25 -36.49
CA ASP A 132 -10.55 7.33 -37.38
C ASP A 132 -9.30 7.80 -36.63
N VAL A 133 -9.43 8.78 -35.72
CA VAL A 133 -8.34 9.19 -34.81
C VAL A 133 -7.89 8.04 -33.93
N THR A 134 -8.83 7.27 -33.37
CA THR A 134 -8.51 6.06 -32.58
C THR A 134 -7.67 5.08 -33.37
N ALA A 135 -8.08 4.77 -34.60
CA ALA A 135 -7.36 3.84 -35.47
C ALA A 135 -5.96 4.38 -35.86
N ALA A 136 -5.83 5.68 -36.10
CA ALA A 136 -4.56 6.33 -36.41
C ALA A 136 -3.57 6.28 -35.23
N VAL A 137 -4.04 6.59 -34.01
CA VAL A 137 -3.24 6.49 -32.78
C VAL A 137 -2.72 5.06 -32.58
N GLU A 138 -3.59 4.06 -32.76
CA GLU A 138 -3.22 2.64 -32.65
C GLU A 138 -2.21 2.22 -33.72
N ALA A 139 -2.44 2.60 -34.99
CA ALA A 139 -1.56 2.26 -36.10
C ALA A 139 -0.16 2.87 -35.97
N LEU A 140 -0.08 4.07 -35.41
CA LEU A 140 1.17 4.79 -35.16
C LEU A 140 1.86 4.37 -33.86
N ALA A 141 1.15 3.70 -32.95
CA ALA A 141 1.55 3.53 -31.56
C ALA A 141 1.93 4.88 -30.92
N ALA A 142 1.14 5.93 -31.17
CA ALA A 142 1.42 7.31 -30.76
C ALA A 142 1.30 7.47 -29.23
N ASP A 143 2.43 7.52 -28.53
CA ASP A 143 2.51 7.70 -27.08
C ASP A 143 2.61 9.18 -26.65
N ASP A 144 2.74 10.06 -27.64
CA ASP A 144 2.77 11.52 -27.60
C ASP A 144 1.39 12.18 -27.79
N VAL A 145 0.35 11.39 -28.14
CA VAL A 145 -1.06 11.81 -28.13
C VAL A 145 -1.77 11.27 -26.90
N TYR A 146 -2.42 12.16 -26.15
CA TYR A 146 -2.90 11.92 -24.79
C TYR A 146 -4.38 11.60 -24.71
N SER A 147 -5.20 12.31 -25.50
CA SER A 147 -6.63 12.05 -25.63
C SER A 147 -7.17 12.69 -26.91
N TRP A 148 -8.38 12.30 -27.31
CA TRP A 148 -9.13 12.96 -28.37
C TRP A 148 -10.61 12.91 -28.03
N TYR A 149 -11.35 13.98 -28.35
CA TYR A 149 -12.77 14.09 -28.04
C TYR A 149 -13.51 14.93 -29.08
N VAL A 150 -14.84 14.77 -29.10
CA VAL A 150 -15.72 15.62 -29.91
C VAL A 150 -15.91 16.95 -29.19
N ASP A 151 -15.47 18.03 -29.82
CA ASP A 151 -15.75 19.40 -29.39
C ASP A 151 -17.01 19.89 -30.12
N LEU A 152 -18.15 19.81 -29.43
CA LEU A 152 -19.45 20.18 -29.99
C LEU A 152 -19.52 21.66 -30.40
N PRO A 153 -19.11 22.64 -29.55
CA PRO A 153 -19.03 24.04 -29.97
C PRO A 153 -18.16 24.30 -31.20
N ALA A 154 -17.02 23.61 -31.33
CA ALA A 154 -16.14 23.75 -32.49
C ALA A 154 -16.59 22.92 -33.71
N ASN A 155 -17.59 22.03 -33.55
CA ASN A 155 -18.03 21.05 -34.55
C ASN A 155 -16.87 20.25 -35.19
N ALA A 156 -15.92 19.84 -34.34
CA ALA A 156 -14.63 19.26 -34.73
C ALA A 156 -14.12 18.25 -33.69
N ILE A 157 -13.06 17.50 -34.04
CA ILE A 157 -12.33 16.65 -33.10
C ILE A 157 -11.17 17.42 -32.47
N ALA A 158 -11.16 17.54 -31.15
CA ALA A 158 -9.99 18.04 -30.44
C ALA A 158 -9.00 16.89 -30.20
N ILE A 159 -7.75 17.05 -30.66
CA ILE A 159 -6.65 16.13 -30.39
C ILE A 159 -5.74 16.77 -29.34
N VAL A 160 -5.59 16.11 -28.19
CA VAL A 160 -4.73 16.54 -27.09
C VAL A 160 -3.40 15.81 -27.17
N ALA A 161 -2.29 16.53 -27.28
CA ALA A 161 -0.97 15.95 -27.51
C ALA A 161 0.16 16.74 -26.82
N SER A 162 1.36 16.14 -26.79
CA SER A 162 2.57 16.78 -26.23
C SER A 162 2.99 18.05 -26.96
N ASP A 163 2.74 18.08 -28.27
CA ASP A 163 3.06 19.17 -29.19
C ASP A 163 2.15 19.12 -30.42
N ALA A 164 2.21 20.16 -31.24
CA ALA A 164 1.40 20.27 -32.45
C ALA A 164 1.80 19.24 -33.50
N GLU A 165 3.08 18.91 -33.63
CA GLU A 165 3.55 17.95 -34.62
C GLU A 165 2.99 16.53 -34.36
N ALA A 166 2.85 16.13 -33.09
CA ALA A 166 2.22 14.87 -32.72
C ALA A 166 0.75 14.81 -33.12
N ALA A 167 -0.01 15.89 -32.89
CA ALA A 167 -1.41 15.97 -33.28
C ALA A 167 -1.59 15.99 -34.81
N GLU A 168 -0.79 16.79 -35.53
CA GLU A 168 -0.80 16.86 -37.00
C GLU A 168 -0.55 15.49 -37.64
N ARG A 169 0.43 14.75 -37.11
CA ARG A 169 0.79 13.42 -37.61
C ARG A 169 -0.35 12.40 -37.45
N VAL A 170 -1.09 12.45 -36.34
CA VAL A 170 -2.28 11.61 -36.13
C VAL A 170 -3.43 12.05 -37.03
N ALA A 171 -3.68 13.35 -37.16
CA ALA A 171 -4.73 13.89 -38.02
C ALA A 171 -4.51 13.53 -39.50
N GLU A 172 -3.26 13.58 -39.99
CA GLU A 172 -2.91 13.17 -41.36
C GLU A 172 -3.19 11.68 -41.61
N VAL A 173 -2.82 10.81 -40.67
CA VAL A 173 -3.07 9.36 -40.79
C VAL A 173 -4.56 9.02 -40.66
N ALA A 174 -5.30 9.76 -39.83
CA ALA A 174 -6.74 9.65 -39.70
C ALA A 174 -7.50 10.23 -40.93
N GLY A 175 -6.82 10.99 -41.79
CA GLY A 175 -7.43 11.60 -42.99
C GLY A 175 -8.39 12.74 -42.66
N LEU A 176 -8.14 13.49 -41.59
CA LEU A 176 -9.00 14.59 -41.17
C LEU A 176 -8.80 15.83 -42.07
N GLU A 177 -9.90 16.43 -42.51
CA GLU A 177 -9.87 17.73 -43.19
C GLU A 177 -9.46 18.86 -42.24
N PRO A 178 -8.81 19.95 -42.70
CA PRO A 178 -8.25 20.99 -41.83
C PRO A 178 -9.24 21.68 -40.88
N ASP A 179 -10.52 21.69 -41.22
CA ASP A 179 -11.62 22.28 -40.43
C ASP A 179 -12.36 21.25 -39.56
N ALA A 180 -11.99 19.97 -39.65
CA ALA A 180 -12.61 18.87 -38.92
C ALA A 180 -11.93 18.57 -37.57
N TRP A 181 -10.84 19.28 -37.24
CA TRP A 181 -10.10 19.04 -36.01
C TRP A 181 -9.39 20.29 -35.48
N SER A 182 -9.00 20.24 -34.21
CA SER A 182 -8.16 21.24 -33.55
C SER A 182 -7.14 20.55 -32.64
N VAL A 183 -6.09 21.29 -32.29
CA VAL A 183 -5.03 20.81 -31.39
C VAL A 183 -5.13 21.50 -30.03
N SER A 184 -5.04 20.70 -28.95
CA SER A 184 -4.76 21.17 -27.60
C SER A 184 -3.38 20.65 -27.19
N VAL A 185 -2.42 21.56 -27.02
CA VAL A 185 -1.07 21.20 -26.55
C VAL A 185 -1.06 21.18 -25.03
N GLU A 186 -0.83 20.00 -24.47
CA GLU A 186 -0.69 19.81 -23.03
C GLU A 186 0.72 19.30 -22.73
N ALA A 187 1.38 19.91 -21.74
CA ALA A 187 2.74 19.50 -21.37
C ALA A 187 2.75 18.19 -20.55
N GLU A 188 1.62 17.83 -19.94
CA GLU A 188 1.52 16.73 -18.98
C GLU A 188 0.57 15.65 -19.51
N ARG A 189 1.08 14.43 -19.65
CA ARG A 189 0.27 13.27 -19.99
C ARG A 189 -0.65 12.90 -18.81
N PRO A 190 -1.95 12.59 -19.06
CA PRO A 190 -2.82 12.02 -18.05
C PRO A 190 -2.22 10.72 -17.51
N VAL A 191 -1.89 10.71 -16.22
CA VAL A 191 -1.49 9.50 -15.52
C VAL A 191 -2.72 8.95 -14.80
N PRO A 192 -2.99 7.63 -14.90
CA PRO A 192 -3.95 6.99 -14.01
C PRO A 192 -3.55 7.34 -12.57
N TYR A 193 -4.51 7.61 -11.69
CA TYR A 193 -4.25 7.70 -10.25
C TYR A 193 -3.82 6.31 -9.75
N GLN A 194 -2.57 5.94 -10.03
CA GLN A 194 -1.90 4.72 -9.62
C GLN A 194 -0.84 5.11 -8.60
N GLY A 195 -1.30 5.30 -7.38
CA GLY A 195 -0.49 5.76 -6.26
C GLY A 195 0.51 4.70 -5.79
N SER A 196 1.66 5.22 -5.39
CA SER A 196 2.67 4.50 -4.65
C SER A 196 2.09 3.88 -3.37
N ILE A 197 2.59 2.71 -2.98
CA ILE A 197 2.38 2.13 -1.66
C ILE A 197 2.92 3.12 -0.61
N ARG A 198 2.05 3.57 0.28
CA ARG A 198 2.42 4.36 1.47
C ARG A 198 1.99 3.62 2.72
N GLY A 199 2.80 3.68 3.76
CA GLY A 199 2.41 3.22 5.08
C GLY A 199 1.14 3.93 5.57
N GLY A 200 0.21 3.19 6.18
CA GLY A 200 -1.09 3.67 6.63
C GLY A 200 -2.23 3.41 5.65
N ASP A 201 -1.96 3.40 4.34
CA ASP A 201 -3.01 3.25 3.32
C ASP A 201 -3.77 1.92 3.46
N ALA A 202 -5.06 1.93 3.10
CA ALA A 202 -5.92 0.76 3.19
C ALA A 202 -5.58 -0.30 2.14
N TYR A 203 -5.65 -1.57 2.53
CA TYR A 203 -5.82 -2.69 1.61
C TYR A 203 -6.90 -3.64 2.13
N ASN A 204 -7.62 -4.26 1.21
CA ASN A 204 -8.70 -5.20 1.44
C ASN A 204 -8.21 -6.63 1.19
N ILE A 205 -8.62 -7.57 2.03
CA ILE A 205 -8.26 -8.98 1.92
C ILE A 205 -9.50 -9.77 1.50
N GLY A 206 -9.47 -10.33 0.28
CA GLY A 206 -10.57 -11.13 -0.27
C GLY A 206 -11.94 -10.44 -0.30
N GLY A 207 -11.99 -9.09 -0.23
CA GLY A 207 -13.24 -8.33 -0.11
C GLY A 207 -13.96 -8.46 1.23
N GLN A 208 -13.35 -9.10 2.24
CA GLN A 208 -14.00 -9.45 3.51
C GLN A 208 -13.48 -8.65 4.69
N SER A 209 -12.21 -8.29 4.68
CA SER A 209 -11.59 -7.50 5.76
C SER A 209 -10.69 -6.42 5.18
N ARG A 210 -10.40 -5.41 6.00
CA ARG A 210 -9.50 -4.30 5.69
C ARG A 210 -8.37 -4.27 6.71
N CYS A 211 -7.16 -4.07 6.23
CA CYS A 211 -6.00 -3.73 7.04
C CYS A 211 -5.29 -2.52 6.42
N SER A 212 -4.21 -2.09 7.07
CA SER A 212 -3.42 -0.94 6.67
C SER A 212 -2.01 -1.37 6.31
N VAL A 213 -1.42 -0.75 5.29
CA VAL A 213 -0.03 -0.98 4.90
C VAL A 213 0.90 -0.58 6.06
N GLY A 214 1.87 -1.42 6.41
CA GLY A 214 2.90 -1.08 7.38
C GLY A 214 3.99 -0.23 6.77
N PHE A 215 4.92 -0.84 6.04
CA PHE A 215 5.99 -0.12 5.35
C PHE A 215 6.34 -0.78 4.03
N SER A 216 6.59 0.02 3.00
CA SER A 216 7.17 -0.48 1.76
C SER A 216 8.50 -1.18 2.03
N ALA A 217 8.68 -2.33 1.40
CA ALA A 217 9.86 -3.15 1.54
C ALA A 217 10.11 -3.97 0.27
N THR A 218 11.35 -4.43 0.11
CA THR A 218 11.76 -5.29 -1.01
C THR A 218 12.27 -6.62 -0.47
N HIS A 219 11.73 -7.72 -0.98
CA HIS A 219 12.17 -9.07 -0.66
C HIS A 219 13.02 -9.64 -1.81
N PRO A 220 14.15 -10.35 -1.54
CA PRO A 220 15.04 -10.86 -2.58
C PRO A 220 14.38 -11.83 -3.57
N THR A 221 13.39 -12.62 -3.13
CA THR A 221 12.68 -13.59 -3.98
C THR A 221 11.40 -13.06 -4.59
N TYR A 222 10.70 -12.16 -3.90
CA TYR A 222 9.33 -11.75 -4.25
C TYR A 222 9.26 -10.34 -4.81
N GLY A 223 10.39 -9.62 -4.86
CA GLY A 223 10.46 -8.25 -5.37
C GLY A 223 9.86 -7.24 -4.39
N THR A 224 9.29 -6.17 -4.94
CA THR A 224 8.72 -5.05 -4.20
C THR A 224 7.39 -5.40 -3.54
N GLY A 225 7.09 -4.72 -2.45
CA GLY A 225 5.92 -5.01 -1.64
C GLY A 225 5.86 -4.17 -0.37
N PHE A 226 5.25 -4.72 0.67
CA PHE A 226 5.24 -4.12 1.99
C PHE A 226 5.13 -5.16 3.10
N VAL A 227 5.57 -4.77 4.29
CA VAL A 227 5.32 -5.51 5.52
C VAL A 227 4.03 -5.02 6.18
N THR A 228 3.28 -5.94 6.76
CA THR A 228 2.00 -5.71 7.45
C THR A 228 1.82 -6.73 8.59
N ALA A 229 0.67 -6.73 9.27
CA ALA A 229 0.38 -7.68 10.35
C ALA A 229 0.03 -9.06 9.79
N GLY A 230 0.47 -10.11 10.49
CA GLY A 230 0.26 -11.50 10.10
C GLY A 230 -1.20 -11.93 10.19
N HIS A 231 -1.92 -11.47 11.22
CA HIS A 231 -3.33 -11.79 11.41
C HIS A 231 -4.26 -11.24 10.30
N CYS A 232 -3.76 -10.33 9.45
CA CYS A 232 -4.49 -9.85 8.28
C CYS A 232 -4.55 -10.90 7.15
N ASP A 233 -3.67 -11.90 7.16
CA ASP A 233 -3.71 -13.00 6.20
C ASP A 233 -4.72 -14.06 6.65
N ILE A 234 -5.91 -14.03 6.07
CA ILE A 234 -7.01 -14.97 6.35
C ILE A 234 -7.01 -16.21 5.43
N GLY A 235 -5.91 -16.48 4.69
CA GLY A 235 -5.75 -17.70 3.89
C GLY A 235 -6.19 -17.61 2.42
N ASN A 236 -6.59 -16.43 1.94
CA ASN A 236 -6.99 -16.20 0.55
C ASN A 236 -5.86 -15.64 -0.35
N GLY A 237 -4.71 -15.26 0.22
CA GLY A 237 -3.49 -14.91 -0.49
C GLY A 237 -3.51 -13.63 -1.34
N GLN A 238 -4.66 -13.18 -1.85
CA GLN A 238 -4.79 -12.00 -2.71
C GLN A 238 -5.45 -10.84 -1.98
N ILE A 239 -4.84 -9.66 -2.12
CA ILE A 239 -5.36 -8.40 -1.59
C ILE A 239 -5.64 -7.44 -2.74
N THR A 240 -6.59 -6.55 -2.53
CA THR A 240 -6.91 -5.41 -3.39
C THR A 240 -6.88 -4.12 -2.57
N GLY A 241 -6.98 -2.95 -3.18
CA GLY A 241 -7.13 -1.69 -2.44
C GLY A 241 -5.83 -0.93 -2.18
N GLY A 242 -5.94 0.40 -2.13
CA GLY A 242 -4.91 1.26 -2.70
C GLY A 242 -5.22 1.48 -4.20
N THR A 243 -4.66 2.52 -4.78
CA THR A 243 -4.86 3.00 -6.17
C THR A 243 -4.34 2.03 -7.27
N GLY A 244 -4.32 0.71 -7.09
CA GLY A 244 -3.82 -0.22 -8.12
C GLY A 244 -4.31 -1.66 -8.00
N ALA A 245 -3.73 -2.58 -8.80
CA ALA A 245 -4.25 -3.93 -9.07
C ALA A 245 -4.24 -4.91 -7.88
N GLY A 246 -3.74 -4.49 -6.72
CA GLY A 246 -3.64 -5.33 -5.54
C GLY A 246 -2.26 -5.95 -5.35
N GLY A 247 -2.19 -6.95 -4.48
CA GLY A 247 -0.96 -7.65 -4.12
C GLY A 247 -1.25 -9.05 -3.62
N GLN A 248 -0.23 -9.77 -3.18
CA GLN A 248 -0.42 -11.08 -2.58
C GLN A 248 0.45 -11.33 -1.36
N PHE A 249 -0.13 -11.93 -0.32
CA PHE A 249 0.62 -12.45 0.81
C PHE A 249 1.60 -13.54 0.32
N ARG A 250 2.83 -13.48 0.81
CA ARG A 250 3.89 -14.46 0.51
C ARG A 250 4.42 -15.13 1.75
N LEU A 251 4.54 -14.36 2.82
CA LEU A 251 5.01 -14.80 4.13
C LEU A 251 4.07 -14.22 5.17
N SER A 252 3.67 -15.03 6.15
CA SER A 252 2.84 -14.58 7.27
C SER A 252 3.13 -15.44 8.50
N GLN A 253 3.08 -14.84 9.68
CA GLN A 253 3.14 -15.50 10.97
C GLN A 253 2.15 -14.85 11.92
N PHE A 254 1.22 -15.67 12.43
CA PHE A 254 0.33 -15.39 13.55
C PHE A 254 -0.31 -16.71 14.01
N PRO A 255 -0.44 -17.00 15.32
CA PRO A 255 0.03 -16.23 16.49
C PRO A 255 1.54 -16.43 16.77
N GLY A 256 2.02 -16.06 17.96
CA GLY A 256 3.43 -16.12 18.41
C GLY A 256 4.23 -14.83 18.15
N GLU A 257 4.20 -14.39 16.89
CA GLU A 257 4.61 -13.07 16.39
C GLU A 257 3.49 -12.59 15.46
N ASP A 258 3.50 -11.33 15.00
CA ASP A 258 2.41 -10.80 14.15
C ASP A 258 2.94 -9.96 12.98
N TRP A 259 3.47 -10.64 11.97
CA TRP A 259 4.03 -10.01 10.77
C TRP A 259 3.67 -10.79 9.50
N ALA A 260 3.64 -10.07 8.39
CA ALA A 260 3.52 -10.60 7.05
C ALA A 260 4.29 -9.76 6.04
N PHE A 261 4.63 -10.37 4.90
CA PHE A 261 5.09 -9.68 3.70
C PHE A 261 4.11 -9.92 2.56
N VAL A 262 3.67 -8.82 1.94
CA VAL A 262 2.81 -8.80 0.76
C VAL A 262 3.64 -8.35 -0.44
N GLN A 263 3.69 -9.18 -1.48
CA GLN A 263 4.22 -8.81 -2.80
C GLN A 263 3.27 -7.83 -3.49
N ALA A 264 3.81 -6.76 -4.04
CA ALA A 264 3.07 -5.80 -4.86
C ALA A 264 2.67 -6.41 -6.21
N GLY A 265 1.44 -6.18 -6.64
CA GLY A 265 0.98 -6.48 -8.00
C GLY A 265 1.35 -5.39 -9.00
N THR A 266 0.91 -5.55 -10.25
CA THR A 266 1.15 -4.59 -11.32
C THR A 266 0.52 -3.22 -11.00
N GLY A 267 1.25 -2.14 -11.25
CA GLY A 267 0.80 -0.76 -10.95
C GLY A 267 1.07 -0.27 -9.53
N TRP A 268 1.52 -1.13 -8.60
CA TRP A 268 1.98 -0.71 -7.28
C TRP A 268 3.48 -0.48 -7.24
N THR A 269 3.87 0.77 -6.95
CA THR A 269 5.26 1.16 -6.75
C THR A 269 5.53 1.36 -5.26
N VAL A 270 6.68 0.90 -4.77
CA VAL A 270 7.08 1.16 -3.37
C VAL A 270 7.45 2.63 -3.19
N SER A 271 7.15 3.20 -2.02
CA SER A 271 7.64 4.52 -1.65
C SER A 271 8.12 4.57 -0.20
N PRO A 272 9.08 5.44 0.14
CA PRO A 272 9.51 5.62 1.51
C PRO A 272 8.55 6.54 2.29
N ASN A 273 7.23 6.42 2.12
CA ASN A 273 6.26 7.37 2.67
C ASN A 273 5.28 6.67 3.61
N VAL A 274 4.88 7.38 4.66
CA VAL A 274 3.74 7.06 5.54
C VAL A 274 2.72 8.19 5.40
N ASN A 275 1.48 7.86 5.10
CA ASN A 275 0.37 8.79 4.94
C ASN A 275 0.01 9.44 6.29
N ARG A 276 -0.09 10.77 6.32
CA ARG A 276 -0.48 11.54 7.52
C ARG A 276 -1.98 11.82 7.61
N TYR A 277 -2.77 11.39 6.62
CA TYR A 277 -4.22 11.62 6.53
C TYR A 277 -4.63 13.10 6.49
N ASN A 278 -3.72 13.97 6.04
CA ASN A 278 -3.94 15.40 5.85
C ASN A 278 -3.35 15.88 4.51
N ASN A 279 -3.35 15.00 3.50
CA ASN A 279 -2.73 15.22 2.19
C ASN A 279 -1.20 15.42 2.21
N THR A 280 -0.53 15.06 3.31
CA THR A 280 0.93 15.05 3.41
C THR A 280 1.46 13.68 3.86
N ASN A 281 2.77 13.48 3.76
CA ASN A 281 3.44 12.25 4.16
C ASN A 281 4.53 12.52 5.20
N VAL A 282 4.84 11.52 6.03
CA VAL A 282 6.15 11.43 6.69
C VAL A 282 7.03 10.51 5.86
N THR A 283 8.21 10.99 5.50
CA THR A 283 9.17 10.19 4.76
C THR A 283 10.03 9.36 5.70
N VAL A 284 10.20 8.08 5.38
CA VAL A 284 10.96 7.08 6.14
C VAL A 284 12.44 7.16 5.76
N ALA A 285 13.28 7.49 6.74
CA ALA A 285 14.71 7.60 6.56
C ALA A 285 15.47 6.33 6.97
N ASN A 286 14.98 5.60 7.98
CA ASN A 286 15.61 4.38 8.52
C ASN A 286 14.64 3.62 9.45
N GLY A 287 15.08 2.50 10.03
CA GLY A 287 14.37 1.68 11.01
C GLY A 287 15.05 1.62 12.39
N THR A 288 15.72 2.70 12.79
CA THR A 288 16.35 2.80 14.12
C THR A 288 15.30 2.77 15.22
N GLU A 289 15.40 1.79 16.10
CA GLU A 289 14.38 1.58 17.14
C GLU A 289 14.47 2.65 18.24
N ALA A 290 13.36 3.33 18.49
CA ALA A 290 13.23 4.36 19.51
C ALA A 290 13.15 3.74 20.92
N VAL A 291 13.62 4.46 21.93
CA VAL A 291 13.63 3.99 23.34
C VAL A 291 12.26 4.10 24.01
N VAL A 292 12.07 3.42 25.13
CA VAL A 292 10.90 3.63 26.01
C VAL A 292 10.84 5.11 26.45
N GLY A 293 9.65 5.69 26.44
CA GLY A 293 9.39 7.11 26.69
C GLY A 293 9.47 8.00 25.45
N ALA A 294 9.96 7.49 24.31
CA ALA A 294 10.00 8.26 23.07
C ALA A 294 8.59 8.48 22.51
N SER A 295 8.39 9.64 21.87
CA SER A 295 7.18 9.92 21.10
C SER A 295 7.12 9.02 19.88
N VAL A 296 5.94 8.47 19.61
CA VAL A 296 5.69 7.62 18.44
C VAL A 296 4.30 7.91 17.89
N CYS A 297 4.17 7.90 16.57
CA CYS A 297 2.92 8.09 15.85
C CYS A 297 2.55 6.85 15.05
N ARG A 298 1.26 6.57 14.95
CA ARG A 298 0.69 5.55 14.10
C ARG A 298 0.04 6.17 12.85
N SER A 299 -0.06 5.37 11.80
CA SER A 299 -0.92 5.66 10.64
C SER A 299 -1.76 4.43 10.30
N GLY A 300 -3.06 4.59 10.08
CA GLY A 300 -3.97 3.48 9.75
C GLY A 300 -5.25 3.93 9.05
N SER A 301 -5.83 3.02 8.27
CA SER A 301 -6.97 3.27 7.39
C SER A 301 -8.29 3.60 8.07
N THR A 302 -8.41 3.39 9.38
CA THR A 302 -9.65 3.61 10.11
C THR A 302 -9.61 4.91 10.89
N THR A 303 -8.57 5.09 11.70
CA THR A 303 -8.47 6.26 12.58
C THR A 303 -7.50 7.32 12.06
N GLY A 304 -6.76 7.03 10.99
CA GLY A 304 -5.79 7.95 10.41
C GLY A 304 -4.52 8.05 11.26
N TRP A 305 -4.17 9.27 11.66
CA TRP A 305 -2.91 9.61 12.31
C TRP A 305 -3.08 9.94 13.79
N TYR A 306 -2.48 9.13 14.67
CA TYR A 306 -2.51 9.35 16.12
C TYR A 306 -1.12 9.18 16.74
N CYS A 307 -0.80 9.94 17.79
CA CYS A 307 0.50 9.91 18.44
C CYS A 307 0.39 9.70 19.95
N GLY A 308 1.49 9.27 20.55
CA GLY A 308 1.61 8.94 21.96
C GLY A 308 3.05 8.61 22.30
N VAL A 309 3.26 7.74 23.30
CA VAL A 309 4.60 7.35 23.76
C VAL A 309 4.76 5.84 23.82
N ILE A 310 6.00 5.38 23.66
CA ILE A 310 6.38 3.99 23.89
C ILE A 310 6.42 3.73 25.40
N GLU A 311 5.60 2.81 25.91
CA GLU A 311 5.51 2.50 27.35
C GLU A 311 6.44 1.36 27.75
N ALA A 312 6.52 0.31 26.93
CA ALA A 312 7.27 -0.90 27.27
C ALA A 312 7.65 -1.69 26.01
N LYS A 313 8.77 -2.41 26.08
CA LYS A 313 9.24 -3.35 25.05
C LYS A 313 9.30 -4.77 25.61
N GLY A 314 9.30 -5.78 24.75
CA GLY A 314 9.35 -7.18 25.18
C GLY A 314 8.04 -7.70 25.75
N VAL A 315 6.93 -7.01 25.48
CA VAL A 315 5.61 -7.26 26.05
C VAL A 315 5.04 -8.57 25.52
N GLN A 316 4.41 -9.33 26.40
CA GLN A 316 3.65 -10.53 26.05
C GLN A 316 2.16 -10.16 26.01
N ILE A 317 1.46 -10.60 24.97
CA ILE A 317 0.03 -10.36 24.79
C ILE A 317 -0.67 -11.70 24.65
N SER A 318 -1.87 -11.81 25.23
CA SER A 318 -2.71 -13.00 25.07
C SER A 318 -3.95 -12.61 24.28
N TYR A 319 -4.05 -13.09 23.04
CA TYR A 319 -5.27 -13.01 22.23
C TYR A 319 -6.06 -14.33 22.30
N PRO A 320 -7.35 -14.34 21.93
CA PRO A 320 -8.14 -15.57 21.80
C PRO A 320 -7.50 -16.61 20.88
N GLU A 321 -6.82 -16.17 19.83
CA GLU A 321 -6.17 -17.00 18.81
C GLU A 321 -4.80 -17.54 19.28
N GLY A 322 -4.19 -16.92 20.28
CA GLY A 322 -2.90 -17.33 20.84
C GLY A 322 -2.11 -16.18 21.48
N SER A 323 -0.99 -16.49 22.10
CA SER A 323 -0.11 -15.48 22.69
C SER A 323 0.88 -14.90 21.67
N LEU A 324 1.18 -13.61 21.80
CA LEU A 324 2.26 -12.92 21.11
C LEU A 324 3.37 -12.58 22.09
N SER A 325 4.61 -12.66 21.61
CA SER A 325 5.80 -12.37 22.40
C SER A 325 6.61 -11.21 21.83
N GLY A 326 7.33 -10.49 22.69
CA GLY A 326 8.31 -9.49 22.25
C GLY A 326 7.71 -8.22 21.63
N MET A 327 6.45 -7.91 21.93
CA MET A 327 5.73 -6.75 21.37
C MET A 327 6.22 -5.44 22.02
N THR A 328 5.94 -4.31 21.37
CA THR A 328 6.11 -2.99 21.98
C THR A 328 4.76 -2.35 22.27
N ARG A 329 4.54 -1.90 23.50
CA ARG A 329 3.31 -1.27 23.96
C ARG A 329 3.43 0.25 23.90
N THR A 330 2.34 0.92 23.52
CA THR A 330 2.27 2.38 23.42
C THR A 330 0.94 2.92 23.96
N THR A 331 0.91 4.22 24.29
CA THR A 331 -0.33 4.95 24.63
C THR A 331 -1.16 5.35 23.41
N VAL A 332 -0.78 4.93 22.21
CA VAL A 332 -1.46 5.33 20.98
C VAL A 332 -2.73 4.50 20.83
N CYS A 333 -3.85 5.11 20.47
CA CYS A 333 -5.10 4.40 20.20
C CYS A 333 -5.11 3.78 18.80
N ALA A 334 -5.96 2.77 18.59
CA ALA A 334 -6.26 2.21 17.26
C ALA A 334 -7.60 1.49 17.30
N GLU A 335 -8.19 1.28 16.12
CA GLU A 335 -9.47 0.58 15.94
C GLU A 335 -9.38 -0.50 14.84
N PRO A 336 -10.36 -1.43 14.75
CA PRO A 336 -10.37 -2.45 13.71
C PRO A 336 -10.19 -1.86 12.30
N GLY A 337 -9.22 -2.39 11.55
CA GLY A 337 -8.81 -1.90 10.23
C GLY A 337 -7.49 -1.12 10.25
N ASP A 338 -7.08 -0.60 11.41
CA ASP A 338 -5.76 0.00 11.60
C ASP A 338 -4.62 -1.02 11.75
N SER A 339 -4.97 -2.29 11.97
CA SER A 339 -4.05 -3.43 11.96
C SER A 339 -3.15 -3.40 10.72
N GLY A 340 -1.88 -3.74 10.91
CA GLY A 340 -0.86 -3.63 9.86
C GLY A 340 -0.24 -2.24 9.71
N GLY A 341 -0.95 -1.17 10.10
CA GLY A 341 -0.51 0.19 9.86
C GLY A 341 0.78 0.60 10.58
N SER A 342 1.48 1.58 10.01
CA SER A 342 2.82 2.03 10.41
C SER A 342 2.87 2.64 11.81
N TYR A 343 3.92 2.34 12.59
CA TYR A 343 4.41 3.16 13.71
C TYR A 343 5.73 3.83 13.34
N ILE A 344 5.84 5.15 13.54
CA ILE A 344 7.00 5.96 13.18
C ILE A 344 7.34 6.97 14.29
N SER A 345 8.64 7.16 14.56
CA SER A 345 9.15 8.15 15.52
C SER A 345 10.09 9.11 14.78
N GLY A 346 9.72 10.39 14.68
CA GLY A 346 10.37 11.31 13.76
C GLY A 346 10.22 10.82 12.32
N ASN A 347 11.34 10.45 11.68
CA ASN A 347 11.40 9.82 10.36
C ASN A 347 11.89 8.36 10.41
N SER A 348 11.88 7.74 11.59
CA SER A 348 12.38 6.38 11.80
C SER A 348 11.24 5.39 12.02
N ALA A 349 11.16 4.36 11.18
CA ALA A 349 10.13 3.33 11.21
C ALA A 349 10.32 2.39 12.41
N GLN A 350 9.26 2.17 13.19
CA GLN A 350 9.30 1.49 14.48
C GLN A 350 8.62 0.12 14.46
N GLY A 351 7.46 0.01 13.82
CA GLY A 351 6.68 -1.22 13.89
C GLY A 351 5.37 -1.21 13.14
N ILE A 352 4.69 -2.35 13.21
CA ILE A 352 3.46 -2.65 12.50
C ILE A 352 2.37 -2.89 13.53
N THR A 353 1.22 -2.22 13.40
CA THR A 353 0.12 -2.35 14.36
C THR A 353 -0.35 -3.80 14.46
N SER A 354 -0.36 -4.36 15.67
CA SER A 354 -0.95 -5.68 15.93
C SER A 354 -2.35 -5.56 16.50
N GLY A 355 -2.52 -4.81 17.59
CA GLY A 355 -3.82 -4.65 18.25
C GLY A 355 -3.73 -3.77 19.48
N GLY A 356 -4.75 -3.76 20.32
CA GLY A 356 -4.83 -2.87 21.47
C GLY A 356 -6.12 -3.00 22.25
N ALA A 357 -6.36 -2.06 23.16
CA ALA A 357 -7.63 -1.93 23.88
C ALA A 357 -8.01 -0.45 24.04
N GLY A 358 -9.33 -0.19 24.05
CA GLY A 358 -9.89 1.16 23.99
C GLY A 358 -10.33 1.55 22.58
N THR A 359 -10.65 2.83 22.39
CA THR A 359 -11.16 3.42 21.13
C THR A 359 -10.65 4.84 21.00
N CYS A 360 -10.31 5.28 19.79
CA CYS A 360 -9.75 6.61 19.61
C CYS A 360 -10.73 7.71 20.06
N PRO A 361 -10.24 8.78 20.71
CA PRO A 361 -8.83 9.15 20.91
C PRO A 361 -8.16 8.53 22.16
N SER A 362 -8.79 7.58 22.85
CA SER A 362 -8.29 6.97 24.09
C SER A 362 -7.86 5.51 23.89
N GLY A 363 -7.09 4.96 24.83
CA GLY A 363 -6.67 3.56 24.79
C GLY A 363 -5.18 3.37 24.57
N TRP A 364 -4.80 2.14 24.25
CA TRP A 364 -3.41 1.75 24.08
C TRP A 364 -3.30 0.63 23.06
N THR A 365 -2.13 0.49 22.47
CA THR A 365 -1.85 -0.50 21.43
C THR A 365 -0.55 -1.23 21.68
N VAL A 366 -0.39 -2.33 20.97
CA VAL A 366 0.88 -2.98 20.73
C VAL A 366 1.20 -3.01 19.24
N TYR A 367 2.48 -2.91 18.94
CA TYR A 367 3.00 -3.12 17.60
C TYR A 367 4.07 -4.22 17.58
N GLU A 368 4.12 -4.93 16.46
CA GLU A 368 5.20 -5.83 16.07
C GLU A 368 6.44 -4.99 15.71
N PRO A 369 7.60 -5.18 16.37
CA PRO A 369 8.80 -4.41 16.07
C PRO A 369 9.26 -4.63 14.63
N LEU A 370 9.47 -3.54 13.89
CA LEU A 370 9.76 -3.59 12.45
C LEU A 370 11.05 -4.37 12.15
N ASN A 371 12.09 -4.17 12.95
CA ASN A 371 13.37 -4.85 12.75
C ASN A 371 13.24 -6.38 12.87
N ARG A 372 12.34 -6.86 13.75
CA ARG A 372 12.03 -8.29 13.87
C ARG A 372 11.27 -8.78 12.63
N ALA A 373 10.21 -8.08 12.21
CA ALA A 373 9.46 -8.42 11.00
C ALA A 373 10.36 -8.48 9.75
N LEU A 374 11.24 -7.48 9.54
CA LEU A 374 12.21 -7.46 8.44
C LEU A 374 13.23 -8.59 8.55
N GLN A 375 13.69 -8.93 9.77
CA GLN A 375 14.57 -10.07 9.98
C GLN A 375 13.91 -11.39 9.62
N ARG A 376 12.66 -11.59 10.02
CA ARG A 376 11.93 -12.85 9.82
C ARG A 376 11.54 -13.05 8.36
N THR A 377 11.09 -11.99 7.71
CA THR A 377 10.74 -12.02 6.29
C THR A 377 11.96 -12.05 5.38
N GLY A 378 13.12 -11.52 5.82
CA GLY A 378 14.25 -11.27 4.93
C GLY A 378 14.05 -10.07 4.00
N ALA A 379 12.95 -9.32 4.16
CA ALA A 379 12.69 -8.11 3.41
C ALA A 379 13.56 -6.95 3.92
N THR A 380 13.80 -5.98 3.05
CA THR A 380 14.53 -4.76 3.40
C THR A 380 13.65 -3.52 3.22
N LEU A 381 13.65 -2.65 4.22
CA LEU A 381 12.84 -1.43 4.27
C LEU A 381 13.20 -0.45 3.13
N THR A 382 12.19 0.10 2.47
CA THR A 382 12.36 1.22 1.53
C THR A 382 12.52 2.54 2.28
N THR A 383 13.54 3.32 1.96
CA THR A 383 13.90 4.60 2.63
C THR A 383 14.30 5.67 1.62
N THR A 384 14.49 6.92 2.05
CA THR A 384 14.99 8.01 1.19
C THR A 384 16.35 7.74 0.55
N GLY A 385 17.17 6.87 1.14
CA GLY A 385 18.43 6.39 0.56
C GLY A 385 18.29 5.17 -0.37
N GLY A 386 17.05 4.86 -0.80
CA GLY A 386 16.71 3.63 -1.52
C GLY A 386 16.25 2.54 -0.57
N THR A 387 17.19 1.78 -0.01
CA THR A 387 16.90 0.60 0.82
C THR A 387 17.77 0.63 2.08
N GLN A 388 17.18 0.47 3.26
CA GLN A 388 17.92 0.47 4.53
C GLN A 388 18.99 -0.63 4.51
N PRO A 389 20.27 -0.34 4.82
CA PRO A 389 21.29 -1.39 4.83
C PRO A 389 20.97 -2.49 5.85
N GLY A 390 20.92 -3.73 5.40
CA GLY A 390 20.67 -4.92 6.22
C GLY A 390 21.93 -5.75 6.44
N PHE A 391 21.95 -6.53 7.52
CA PHE A 391 22.98 -7.54 7.76
C PHE A 391 22.43 -8.73 8.56
N THR A 392 23.13 -9.86 8.49
CA THR A 392 22.92 -11.04 9.34
C THR A 392 24.07 -11.18 10.34
N MET A 393 23.82 -11.91 11.42
CA MET A 393 24.81 -12.23 12.45
C MET A 393 24.70 -13.70 12.84
N SER A 394 25.84 -14.32 13.15
CA SER A 394 25.91 -15.66 13.75
C SER A 394 26.99 -15.74 14.82
N VAL A 395 26.85 -16.71 15.73
CA VAL A 395 27.87 -17.07 16.72
C VAL A 395 28.24 -18.54 16.52
N SER A 396 29.52 -18.83 16.31
CA SER A 396 30.00 -20.20 16.06
C SER A 396 31.31 -20.49 16.82
N PRO A 397 31.40 -21.60 17.59
CA PRO A 397 30.32 -22.55 17.87
C PRO A 397 29.18 -21.88 18.67
N GLY A 398 27.94 -22.35 18.49
CA GLY A 398 26.76 -21.80 19.18
C GLY A 398 26.60 -22.29 20.62
N THR A 399 27.46 -23.20 21.08
CA THR A 399 27.44 -23.75 22.44
C THR A 399 28.84 -24.18 22.87
N ALA A 400 29.13 -24.12 24.17
CA ALA A 400 30.31 -24.77 24.76
C ALA A 400 30.08 -25.20 26.20
N THR A 401 30.74 -26.28 26.60
CA THR A 401 30.83 -26.73 28.00
C THR A 401 32.15 -26.26 28.59
N VAL A 402 32.09 -25.50 29.69
CA VAL A 402 33.26 -24.90 30.33
C VAL A 402 33.25 -25.29 31.81
N GLN A 403 34.41 -25.73 32.31
CA GLN A 403 34.56 -26.03 33.73
C GLN A 403 34.80 -24.73 34.53
N PRO A 404 34.38 -24.66 35.80
CA PRO A 404 34.72 -23.54 36.66
C PRO A 404 36.24 -23.27 36.69
N GLY A 405 36.64 -22.00 36.53
CA GLY A 405 38.03 -21.58 36.43
C GLY A 405 38.62 -21.59 35.02
N GLN A 406 37.85 -21.98 34.00
CA GLN A 406 38.29 -22.04 32.60
C GLN A 406 37.63 -20.96 31.74
N SER A 407 38.10 -20.84 30.50
CA SER A 407 37.53 -19.94 29.49
C SER A 407 37.23 -20.67 28.18
N THR A 408 36.38 -20.04 27.36
CA THR A 408 36.10 -20.47 25.98
C THR A 408 35.92 -19.26 25.09
N THR A 409 35.98 -19.48 23.77
CA THR A 409 35.76 -18.45 22.76
C THR A 409 34.81 -18.93 21.68
N ALA A 410 34.12 -17.98 21.03
CA ALA A 410 33.32 -18.20 19.83
C ALA A 410 33.48 -17.03 18.87
N THR A 411 33.37 -17.29 17.57
CA THR A 411 33.41 -16.27 16.53
C THR A 411 32.02 -15.67 16.36
N VAL A 412 31.93 -14.36 16.47
CA VAL A 412 30.76 -13.55 16.09
C VAL A 412 30.99 -13.08 14.65
N ALA A 413 30.26 -13.62 13.69
CA ALA A 413 30.36 -13.22 12.29
C ALA A 413 29.20 -12.32 11.90
N THR A 414 29.47 -11.30 11.06
CA THR A 414 28.45 -10.44 10.47
C THR A 414 28.55 -10.49 8.95
N GLN A 415 27.43 -10.36 8.25
CA GLN A 415 27.40 -10.33 6.79
C GLN A 415 26.39 -9.29 6.30
N THR A 416 26.84 -8.35 5.47
CA THR A 416 25.96 -7.38 4.81
C THR A 416 25.02 -8.11 3.86
N THR A 417 23.72 -7.90 4.00
CA THR A 417 22.69 -8.52 3.14
C THR A 417 22.10 -7.56 2.12
N SER A 418 22.12 -6.26 2.41
CA SER A 418 21.56 -5.22 1.56
C SER A 418 22.18 -3.86 1.89
N GLY A 419 22.27 -2.97 0.91
CA GLY A 419 22.91 -1.65 1.07
C GLY A 419 24.42 -1.72 1.30
N SER A 420 25.00 -0.60 1.72
CA SER A 420 26.43 -0.49 2.04
C SER A 420 26.76 -1.14 3.38
N ALA A 421 27.99 -1.65 3.52
CA ALA A 421 28.47 -2.15 4.81
C ALA A 421 28.42 -1.05 5.88
N GLN A 422 28.00 -1.39 7.09
CA GLN A 422 27.74 -0.46 8.17
C GLN A 422 28.58 -0.77 9.41
N SER A 423 28.90 0.24 10.20
CA SER A 423 29.55 0.05 11.50
C SER A 423 28.51 -0.42 12.52
N VAL A 424 28.79 -1.52 13.22
CA VAL A 424 27.90 -2.10 14.25
C VAL A 424 28.65 -2.24 15.56
N ASN A 425 28.03 -1.79 16.65
CA ASN A 425 28.53 -1.97 18.01
C ASN A 425 28.05 -3.32 18.56
N LEU A 426 28.96 -4.09 19.13
CA LEU A 426 28.72 -5.42 19.68
C LEU A 426 28.65 -5.33 21.20
N THR A 427 27.57 -5.86 21.78
CA THR A 427 27.39 -5.97 23.24
C THR A 427 26.97 -7.39 23.61
N VAL A 428 27.24 -7.78 24.86
CA VAL A 428 26.92 -9.10 25.39
C VAL A 428 26.10 -8.97 26.67
N THR A 429 25.04 -9.75 26.77
CA THR A 429 24.17 -9.83 27.96
C THR A 429 23.84 -11.29 28.29
N GLY A 430 23.25 -11.53 29.47
CA GLY A 430 22.83 -12.88 29.89
C GLY A 430 23.90 -13.71 30.61
N ALA A 431 25.10 -13.15 30.85
CA ALA A 431 26.13 -13.83 31.64
C ALA A 431 25.69 -13.99 33.11
N PRO A 432 25.75 -15.21 33.69
CA PRO A 432 25.41 -15.43 35.10
C PRO A 432 26.48 -14.87 36.03
N THR A 433 26.17 -14.76 37.33
CA THR A 433 27.14 -14.38 38.35
C THR A 433 28.37 -15.30 38.32
N GLY A 434 29.57 -14.70 38.30
CA GLY A 434 30.82 -15.44 38.20
C GLY A 434 31.29 -15.71 36.76
N VAL A 435 30.58 -15.24 35.74
CA VAL A 435 31.02 -15.31 34.34
C VAL A 435 31.29 -13.91 33.80
N GLN A 436 32.48 -13.70 33.25
CA GLN A 436 32.81 -12.51 32.47
C GLN A 436 32.65 -12.84 30.98
N ALA A 437 31.83 -12.07 30.27
CA ALA A 437 31.63 -12.22 28.83
C ALA A 437 32.00 -10.92 28.12
N ALA A 438 32.85 -11.00 27.10
CA ALA A 438 33.32 -9.84 26.35
C ALA A 438 33.43 -10.17 24.86
N VAL A 439 33.26 -9.15 24.00
CA VAL A 439 33.45 -9.25 22.55
C VAL A 439 34.55 -8.31 22.10
N SER A 440 35.47 -8.81 21.28
CA SER A 440 36.59 -8.02 20.75
C SER A 440 36.86 -8.31 19.27
N PRO A 441 36.89 -7.27 18.40
CA PRO A 441 36.61 -5.87 18.71
C PRO A 441 35.13 -5.65 19.08
N ALA A 442 34.85 -4.63 19.90
CA ALA A 442 33.49 -4.26 20.29
C ALA A 442 32.73 -3.47 19.21
N GLN A 443 33.39 -3.16 18.09
CA GLN A 443 32.79 -2.57 16.90
C GLN A 443 33.37 -3.25 15.67
N VAL A 444 32.51 -3.61 14.72
CA VAL A 444 32.91 -4.19 13.43
C VAL A 444 32.16 -3.50 12.29
N THR A 445 32.77 -3.44 11.12
CA THR A 445 32.04 -3.16 9.88
C THR A 445 31.37 -4.45 9.41
N THR A 446 30.10 -4.41 9.01
CA THR A 446 29.37 -5.62 8.58
C THR A 446 30.07 -6.30 7.40
N GLY A 447 30.23 -7.62 7.50
CA GLY A 447 31.17 -8.40 6.67
C GLY A 447 32.45 -8.78 7.43
N GLY A 448 32.73 -8.12 8.55
CA GLY A 448 33.76 -8.47 9.51
C GLY A 448 33.28 -9.40 10.63
N SER A 449 34.20 -9.74 11.54
CA SER A 449 33.95 -10.61 12.68
C SER A 449 34.59 -10.10 13.96
N ALA A 450 34.12 -10.61 15.09
CA ALA A 450 34.69 -10.42 16.42
C ALA A 450 34.76 -11.74 17.19
N THR A 451 35.53 -11.76 18.27
CA THR A 451 35.66 -12.91 19.17
C THR A 451 34.86 -12.66 20.44
N LEU A 452 33.87 -13.50 20.72
CA LEU A 452 33.23 -13.63 22.03
C LEU A 452 34.14 -14.47 22.93
N THR A 453 34.52 -13.93 24.09
CA THR A 453 35.30 -14.62 25.12
C THR A 453 34.45 -14.73 26.39
N LEU A 454 34.36 -15.93 26.93
CA LEU A 454 33.68 -16.22 28.19
C LEU A 454 34.70 -16.79 29.18
N THR A 455 34.86 -16.13 30.33
CA THR A 455 35.72 -16.58 31.43
C THR A 455 34.86 -16.94 32.61
N VAL A 456 34.92 -18.19 33.04
CA VAL A 456 34.11 -18.76 34.12
C VAL A 456 34.95 -18.78 35.39
N ALA A 457 34.54 -18.04 36.43
CA ALA A 457 35.20 -18.07 37.72
C ALA A 457 35.09 -19.47 38.36
N ALA A 458 36.05 -19.83 39.21
CA ALA A 458 36.01 -21.10 39.94
C ALA A 458 34.78 -21.24 40.86
N SER A 459 34.18 -20.12 41.26
CA SER A 459 32.97 -20.05 42.08
C SER A 459 31.65 -19.99 41.29
N ALA A 460 31.70 -20.00 39.95
CA ALA A 460 30.50 -19.89 39.13
C ALA A 460 29.60 -21.12 39.34
N ALA A 461 28.30 -20.89 39.52
CA ALA A 461 27.33 -21.95 39.68
C ALA A 461 27.23 -22.80 38.40
N GLN A 462 27.11 -24.12 38.57
CA GLN A 462 26.89 -25.03 37.45
C GLN A 462 25.49 -24.87 36.88
N GLY A 463 25.36 -25.04 35.56
CA GLY A 463 24.09 -24.86 34.88
C GLY A 463 24.25 -24.49 33.41
N THR A 464 23.11 -24.47 32.70
CA THR A 464 23.04 -24.00 31.32
C THR A 464 22.54 -22.58 31.30
N HIS A 465 23.25 -21.70 30.59
CA HIS A 465 22.97 -20.28 30.51
C HIS A 465 22.96 -19.83 29.06
N THR A 466 22.01 -18.97 28.71
CA THR A 466 21.94 -18.36 27.38
C THR A 466 22.60 -16.99 27.41
N ILE A 467 23.67 -16.85 26.66
CA ILE A 467 24.38 -15.60 26.42
C ILE A 467 23.85 -14.99 25.12
N THR A 468 23.52 -13.70 25.13
CA THR A 468 23.01 -13.00 23.95
C THR A 468 24.03 -11.96 23.49
N VAL A 469 24.48 -12.10 22.25
CA VAL A 469 25.30 -11.10 21.56
C VAL A 469 24.37 -10.22 20.72
N THR A 470 24.51 -8.91 20.85
CA THR A 470 23.72 -7.91 20.11
C THR A 470 24.65 -7.06 19.24
N ALA A 471 24.42 -7.03 17.94
CA ALA A 471 24.95 -6.00 17.04
C ALA A 471 23.93 -4.89 16.85
N GLN A 472 24.34 -3.68 17.19
CA GLN A 472 23.55 -2.47 17.01
C GLN A 472 24.20 -1.60 15.91
N GLY A 473 23.53 -1.49 14.78
CA GLY A 473 23.83 -0.52 13.72
C GLY A 473 22.57 0.28 13.36
N THR A 474 22.34 0.50 12.07
CA THR A 474 21.07 1.07 11.59
C THR A 474 19.89 0.11 11.78
N VAL A 475 20.17 -1.21 11.81
CA VAL A 475 19.27 -2.27 12.31
C VAL A 475 19.96 -2.99 13.47
N THR A 476 19.17 -3.57 14.38
CA THR A 476 19.69 -4.41 15.48
C THR A 476 19.55 -5.89 15.13
N ARG A 477 20.60 -6.68 15.38
CA ARG A 477 20.60 -8.14 15.19
C ARG A 477 21.15 -8.81 16.44
N THR A 478 20.56 -9.94 16.81
CA THR A 478 21.00 -10.75 17.95
C THR A 478 21.35 -12.16 17.53
N ALA A 479 22.32 -12.75 18.20
CA ALA A 479 22.65 -14.16 18.11
C ALA A 479 22.94 -14.71 19.51
N THR A 480 22.54 -15.96 19.77
CA THR A 480 22.67 -16.58 21.09
C THR A 480 23.81 -17.58 21.13
N PHE A 481 24.42 -17.71 22.31
CA PHE A 481 25.41 -18.73 22.65
C PHE A 481 24.98 -19.46 23.91
N THR A 482 24.97 -20.79 23.88
CA THR A 482 24.64 -21.62 25.04
C THR A 482 25.91 -21.97 25.82
N LEU A 483 26.06 -21.41 27.02
CA LEU A 483 27.14 -21.76 27.93
C LEU A 483 26.67 -22.85 28.90
N VAL A 484 27.36 -23.98 28.94
CA VAL A 484 27.12 -25.03 29.93
C VAL A 484 28.27 -25.02 30.94
N ILE A 485 28.00 -24.59 32.18
CA ILE A 485 28.97 -24.59 33.27
C ILE A 485 28.88 -25.92 34.00
N GLY A 486 29.98 -26.68 34.02
CA GLY A 486 30.06 -27.95 34.76
C GLY A 486 29.26 -29.13 34.17
N GLY A 487 28.76 -29.02 32.94
CA GLY A 487 27.95 -30.06 32.28
C GLY A 487 28.71 -31.30 31.80
N GLY A 488 30.02 -31.37 32.00
CA GLY A 488 30.75 -32.63 32.07
C GLY A 488 31.02 -32.89 33.54
N GLY A 489 30.15 -33.63 34.21
CA GLY A 489 30.22 -33.85 35.65
C GLY A 489 31.61 -34.32 36.07
N GLY A 490 32.06 -33.93 37.26
CA GLY A 490 33.39 -34.28 37.75
C GLY A 490 34.50 -33.48 37.07
N GLY A 491 35.03 -32.52 37.81
CA GLY A 491 36.40 -32.02 37.70
C GLY A 491 36.97 -31.81 39.10
N GLY A 492 36.56 -32.67 40.04
CA GLY A 492 36.84 -32.54 41.46
C GLY A 492 37.09 -33.89 42.12
N THR A 493 37.39 -33.88 43.41
CA THR A 493 37.57 -35.12 44.17
C THR A 493 36.28 -35.95 44.13
N TRP A 494 36.39 -37.25 43.86
CA TRP A 494 35.26 -38.16 43.90
C TRP A 494 34.58 -38.08 45.27
N SER A 495 33.26 -38.06 45.28
CA SER A 495 32.44 -38.04 46.50
C SER A 495 31.35 -39.11 46.39
N ALA A 496 31.00 -39.72 47.52
CA ALA A 496 29.89 -40.66 47.61
C ALA A 496 28.53 -39.93 47.58
N GLY A 497 27.50 -40.56 47.02
CA GLY A 497 26.15 -39.99 46.88
C GLY A 497 26.00 -39.00 45.73
N THR A 498 27.01 -38.86 44.88
CA THR A 498 27.07 -37.87 43.81
C THR A 498 26.69 -38.50 42.46
N PRO A 499 25.74 -37.93 41.71
CA PRO A 499 25.44 -38.37 40.36
C PRO A 499 26.57 -38.00 39.40
N TYR A 500 27.10 -38.99 38.68
CA TYR A 500 28.13 -38.85 37.66
C TYR A 500 27.62 -39.33 36.31
N ALA A 501 27.77 -38.49 35.29
CA ALA A 501 27.45 -38.82 33.90
C ALA A 501 28.60 -39.60 33.24
N VAL A 502 28.32 -40.35 32.18
CA VAL A 502 29.38 -40.95 31.33
C VAL A 502 30.32 -39.85 30.84
N GLY A 503 31.62 -40.08 30.94
CA GLY A 503 32.67 -39.12 30.60
C GLY A 503 33.13 -38.26 31.78
N ALA A 504 32.49 -38.35 32.95
CA ALA A 504 32.82 -37.52 34.10
C ALA A 504 34.23 -37.73 34.65
N LEU A 505 35.01 -36.68 34.93
CA LEU A 505 36.41 -36.78 35.38
C LEU A 505 36.59 -36.50 36.88
N VAL A 506 37.03 -37.48 37.66
CA VAL A 506 37.19 -37.30 39.12
C VAL A 506 38.59 -37.64 39.56
N THR A 507 39.02 -37.04 40.68
CA THR A 507 40.25 -37.45 41.36
C THR A 507 39.89 -38.27 42.60
N TYR A 508 40.44 -39.46 42.78
CA TYR A 508 40.28 -40.25 44.00
C TYR A 508 41.66 -40.73 44.44
N ASN A 509 42.03 -40.48 45.70
CA ASN A 509 43.38 -40.76 46.22
C ASN A 509 44.53 -40.23 45.34
N GLY A 510 44.35 -39.04 44.76
CA GLY A 510 45.34 -38.41 43.88
C GLY A 510 45.44 -38.99 42.47
N VAL A 511 44.56 -39.93 42.10
CA VAL A 511 44.50 -40.57 40.78
C VAL A 511 43.26 -40.09 40.01
N GLY A 512 43.43 -39.81 38.72
CA GLY A 512 42.32 -39.42 37.83
C GLY A 512 41.51 -40.63 37.32
N TYR A 513 40.20 -40.45 37.23
CA TYR A 513 39.26 -41.45 36.73
C TYR A 513 38.19 -40.79 35.86
N ARG A 514 37.73 -41.52 34.85
CA ARG A 514 36.62 -41.17 33.96
C ARG A 514 35.45 -42.12 34.21
N CYS A 515 34.27 -41.59 34.47
CA CYS A 515 33.05 -42.38 34.60
C CYS A 515 32.71 -43.03 33.24
N VAL A 516 32.53 -44.34 33.19
CA VAL A 516 32.21 -45.08 31.96
C VAL A 516 30.73 -45.44 31.84
N ILE A 517 30.01 -45.50 32.96
CA ILE A 517 28.56 -45.75 33.01
C ILE A 517 27.94 -44.74 33.95
N ALA A 518 26.91 -44.00 33.51
CA ALA A 518 26.25 -43.00 34.35
C ALA A 518 25.63 -43.66 35.59
N HIS A 519 25.90 -43.13 36.78
CA HIS A 519 25.42 -43.69 38.04
C HIS A 519 25.41 -42.61 39.14
N THR A 520 24.74 -42.90 40.26
CA THR A 520 24.98 -42.16 41.52
C THR A 520 25.97 -42.96 42.34
N SER A 521 27.09 -42.34 42.71
CA SER A 521 28.17 -43.01 43.46
C SER A 521 27.67 -43.49 44.82
N GLN A 522 28.16 -44.65 45.26
CA GLN A 522 27.94 -45.17 46.61
C GLN A 522 29.25 -45.17 47.37
N SER A 523 29.20 -45.16 48.70
CA SER A 523 30.41 -45.19 49.54
C SER A 523 31.29 -46.41 49.28
N THR A 524 30.71 -47.51 48.80
CA THR A 524 31.40 -48.76 48.43
C THR A 524 31.78 -48.85 46.96
N TRP A 525 31.39 -47.86 46.13
CA TRP A 525 31.67 -47.81 44.69
C TRP A 525 32.72 -46.76 44.37
N THR A 526 33.87 -46.84 45.05
CA THR A 526 34.99 -45.92 44.82
C THR A 526 35.65 -46.19 43.46
N PRO A 527 36.24 -45.17 42.80
CA PRO A 527 36.76 -45.31 41.44
C PRO A 527 37.86 -46.36 41.26
N ASP A 528 38.61 -46.64 42.32
CA ASP A 528 39.69 -47.64 42.35
C ASP A 528 39.20 -49.09 42.45
N VAL A 529 37.98 -49.33 42.94
CA VAL A 529 37.45 -50.70 43.15
C VAL A 529 36.25 -51.03 42.26
N THR A 530 35.73 -50.08 41.49
CA THR A 530 34.59 -50.29 40.57
C THR A 530 34.94 -49.99 39.10
N PRO A 531 35.79 -50.82 38.46
CA PRO A 531 36.27 -50.59 37.10
C PRO A 531 35.16 -50.66 36.03
N ALA A 532 34.02 -51.27 36.34
CA ALA A 532 32.84 -51.26 35.48
C ALA A 532 32.17 -49.87 35.38
N LEU A 533 32.37 -49.01 36.39
CA LEU A 533 31.81 -47.66 36.47
C LEU A 533 32.85 -46.58 36.22
N TRP A 534 34.14 -46.87 36.42
CA TRP A 534 35.25 -45.93 36.32
C TRP A 534 36.45 -46.48 35.54
N ALA A 535 36.98 -45.68 34.61
CA ALA A 535 38.23 -45.94 33.90
C ALA A 535 39.31 -44.96 34.36
N ARG A 536 40.47 -45.46 34.82
CA ARG A 536 41.61 -44.61 35.18
C ARG A 536 42.07 -43.76 33.97
N THR A 537 42.41 -42.49 34.20
CA THR A 537 42.88 -41.55 33.17
C THR A 537 44.35 -41.21 33.28
#